data_AF-A0A529KF04-F1
#
_entry.id   AF-A0A529KF04-F1
#
_cell.length_a   1.000
_cell.length_b   1.000
_cell.length_c   1.000
_cell.angle_alpha   90.00
_cell.angle_beta   90.00
_cell.angle_gamma   90.00
#
_symmetry.space_group_name_H-M   'P 1'
#
loop_
_entity.id
_entity.type
_entity.pdbx_description
1 polymer ?
#
loop_
_entity_poly.entity_id
_entity_poly.type
_entity_poly.pdbx_seq_one_letter_code
_entity_poly.pdbx_strand_id
1 'polypeptide(L)'
;GGVPLVVVGQVASAAAMFAFFFRLQAVGGPVYLSQIGYVAAAVGLFAGTIFLGEHYQLLTWAGAVIITAGVFITTKAQSQITTKPQSQAA
;
A
#
# COMPACT_ATOMS: atom_id res chain seq x y z
N GLY A 1 -29.57 -10.14 -17.68
CA GLY A 1 -29.29 -10.80 -16.40
C GLY A 1 -27.80 -10.91 -16.11
N GLY A 2 -27.06 -9.80 -16.03
CA GLY A 2 -25.62 -9.81 -15.73
C GLY A 2 -25.27 -9.51 -14.27
N VAL A 3 -26.24 -8.98 -13.49
CA VAL A 3 -26.04 -8.58 -12.09
C VAL A 3 -25.49 -9.72 -11.22
N PRO A 4 -25.97 -10.99 -11.31
CA PRO A 4 -25.43 -12.06 -10.49
C PRO A 4 -23.95 -12.34 -10.75
N LEU A 5 -23.51 -12.25 -12.01
CA LEU A 5 -22.11 -12.50 -12.38
C LEU A 5 -21.19 -11.36 -11.89
N VAL A 6 -21.65 -10.11 -11.98
CA VAL A 6 -20.92 -8.95 -11.45
C VAL A 6 -20.75 -9.06 -9.94
N VAL A 7 -21.81 -9.48 -9.22
CA VAL A 7 -21.75 -9.71 -7.77
C VAL A 7 -20.73 -10.80 -7.42
N VAL A 8 -20.70 -11.91 -8.16
CA VAL A 8 -19.68 -12.96 -7.97
C VAL A 8 -18.28 -12.41 -8.20
N GLY A 9 -18.08 -11.62 -9.25
CA GLY A 9 -16.80 -10.95 -9.52
C GLY A 9 -16.38 -10.01 -8.39
N GLN A 10 -17.31 -9.23 -7.84
CA GLN A 10 -17.08 -8.34 -6.71
C GLN A 10 -16.69 -9.12 -5.45
N VAL A 11 -17.43 -10.19 -5.13
CA VAL A 11 -17.13 -11.04 -3.97
C VAL A 11 -15.75 -11.68 -4.10
N ALA A 12 -15.41 -12.20 -5.29
CA ALA A 12 -14.09 -12.77 -5.56
C ALA A 12 -12.98 -11.71 -5.40
N SER A 13 -13.20 -10.51 -5.92
CA SER A 13 -12.25 -9.39 -5.83
C SER A 13 -12.03 -8.94 -4.39
N ALA A 14 -13.10 -8.81 -3.60
CA ALA A 14 -13.03 -8.44 -2.20
C ALA A 14 -12.34 -9.54 -1.35
N ALA A 15 -12.66 -10.81 -1.60
CA ALA A 15 -12.00 -11.93 -0.93
C ALA A 15 -10.49 -11.97 -1.24
N ALA A 16 -10.11 -11.74 -2.50
CA ALA A 16 -8.72 -11.66 -2.91
C ALA A 16 -7.98 -10.51 -2.21
N MET A 17 -8.60 -9.32 -2.13
CA MET A 17 -8.05 -8.17 -1.40
C MET A 17 -7.70 -8.55 0.04
N PHE A 18 -8.63 -9.17 0.79
CA PHE A 18 -8.37 -9.58 2.17
C PHE A 18 -7.29 -10.66 2.27
N ALA A 19 -7.29 -11.64 1.36
CA ALA A 19 -6.26 -12.68 1.34
C ALA A 19 -4.85 -12.08 1.16
N PHE A 20 -4.68 -11.13 0.24
CA PHE A 20 -3.43 -10.41 0.05
C PHE A 20 -3.09 -9.52 1.25
N PHE A 21 -4.06 -8.80 1.78
CA PHE A 21 -3.88 -7.95 2.95
C PHE A 21 -3.31 -8.77 4.11
N PHE A 22 -3.99 -9.84 4.53
CA PHE A 22 -3.55 -10.72 5.62
C PHE A 22 -2.20 -11.38 5.34
N ARG A 23 -1.93 -11.79 4.09
CA ARG A 23 -0.62 -12.32 3.73
C ARG A 23 0.49 -11.28 3.93
N LEU A 24 0.26 -10.03 3.55
CA LEU A 24 1.23 -8.95 3.76
C LEU A 24 1.39 -8.64 5.26
N GLN A 25 0.32 -8.69 6.06
CA GLN A 25 0.41 -8.52 7.52
C GLN A 25 1.26 -9.62 8.17
N ALA A 26 1.08 -10.87 7.72
CA ALA A 26 1.79 -12.03 8.27
C ALA A 26 3.30 -12.01 8.00
N VAL A 27 3.73 -11.44 6.87
CA VAL A 27 5.14 -11.46 6.44
C VAL A 27 5.90 -10.21 6.87
N GLY A 28 5.25 -9.05 6.94
CA GLY A 28 5.93 -7.75 7.06
C GLY A 28 6.10 -7.18 8.47
N GLY A 29 5.48 -7.77 9.49
CA GLY A 29 5.51 -7.20 10.85
C GLY A 29 4.78 -5.85 10.98
N PRO A 30 4.87 -5.17 12.14
CA PRO A 30 4.02 -4.03 12.47
C PRO A 30 4.24 -2.79 11.60
N VAL A 31 5.33 -2.70 10.85
CA VAL A 31 5.62 -1.51 10.04
C VAL A 31 5.17 -1.66 8.60
N TYR A 32 5.40 -2.81 7.96
CA TYR A 32 4.80 -3.08 6.66
C TYR A 32 3.28 -2.94 6.74
N LEU A 33 2.68 -3.36 7.85
CA LEU A 33 1.26 -3.17 8.14
C LEU A 33 0.81 -1.72 7.93
N SER A 34 1.55 -0.77 8.50
CA SER A 34 1.29 0.67 8.38
C SER A 34 1.63 1.22 6.99
N GLN A 35 2.57 0.59 6.26
CA GLN A 35 2.99 1.04 4.93
C GLN A 35 2.05 0.59 3.79
N ILE A 36 1.31 -0.51 3.97
CA ILE A 36 0.36 -1.02 2.96
C ILE A 36 -0.64 0.07 2.53
N GLY A 37 -1.13 0.88 3.47
CA GLY A 37 -2.09 1.95 3.19
C GLY A 37 -1.53 3.05 2.28
N TYR A 38 -0.26 3.41 2.45
CA TYR A 38 0.39 4.42 1.60
C TYR A 38 0.57 3.93 0.16
N VAL A 39 0.94 2.67 -0.02
CA VAL A 39 1.04 2.03 -1.34
C VAL A 39 -0.33 1.94 -2.00
N ALA A 40 -1.36 1.53 -1.23
CA ALA A 40 -2.73 1.46 -1.72
C ALA A 40 -3.24 2.83 -2.18
N ALA A 41 -2.94 3.91 -1.45
CA ALA A 41 -3.32 5.27 -1.84
C ALA A 41 -2.66 5.70 -3.16
N ALA A 42 -1.37 5.43 -3.35
CA ALA A 42 -0.67 5.75 -4.59
C ALA A 42 -1.26 4.96 -5.78
N VAL A 43 -1.42 3.64 -5.63
CA VAL A 43 -2.01 2.79 -6.67
C VAL A 43 -3.44 3.21 -7.00
N GLY A 44 -4.24 3.53 -5.98
CA GLY A 44 -5.60 4.02 -6.13
C GLY A 44 -5.67 5.33 -6.93
N LEU A 45 -4.79 6.29 -6.65
CA LEU A 45 -4.73 7.56 -7.39
C LEU A 45 -4.41 7.34 -8.87
N PHE A 46 -3.42 6.49 -9.19
CA PHE A 46 -3.10 6.15 -10.58
C PHE A 46 -4.26 5.40 -11.26
N ALA A 47 -4.86 4.43 -10.56
CA ALA A 47 -5.96 3.66 -11.11
C ALA A 47 -7.19 4.52 -11.39
N GLY A 48 -7.54 5.42 -10.48
CA GLY A 48 -8.63 6.39 -10.66
C GLY A 48 -8.38 7.33 -11.84
N THR A 49 -7.16 7.85 -11.95
CA THR A 49 -6.79 8.74 -13.06
C THR A 49 -6.84 8.03 -14.42
N ILE A 50 -6.32 6.79 -14.52
CA ILE A 50 -6.17 6.07 -15.80
C ILE A 50 -7.43 5.31 -16.21
N PHE A 51 -8.05 4.57 -15.28
CA PHE A 51 -9.15 3.66 -15.59
C PHE A 51 -10.54 4.27 -15.37
N LEU A 52 -10.66 5.23 -14.45
CA LEU A 52 -11.93 5.91 -14.17
C LEU A 52 -12.01 7.30 -14.83
N GLY A 53 -10.90 7.81 -15.37
CA GLY A 53 -10.84 9.12 -16.02
C GLY A 53 -10.96 10.29 -15.03
N GLU A 54 -10.59 10.08 -13.76
CA GLU A 54 -10.72 11.08 -12.72
C GLU A 54 -9.69 12.21 -12.88
N HIS A 55 -10.16 13.46 -12.82
CA HIS A 55 -9.32 14.64 -12.87
C HIS A 55 -9.06 15.18 -11.46
N TYR A 56 -7.92 14.80 -10.90
CA TYR A 56 -7.49 15.25 -9.59
C TYR A 56 -6.78 16.61 -9.64
N GLN A 57 -7.01 17.45 -8.64
CA GLN A 57 -6.29 18.72 -8.50
C GLN A 57 -4.79 18.49 -8.27
N LEU A 58 -3.95 19.46 -8.64
CA LEU A 58 -2.50 19.42 -8.37
C LEU A 58 -2.17 19.16 -6.89
N LEU A 59 -3.03 19.60 -5.97
CA LEU A 59 -2.86 19.37 -4.53
C LEU A 59 -2.88 17.87 -4.18
N THR A 60 -3.70 17.06 -4.86
CA THR A 60 -3.75 15.61 -4.67
C THR A 60 -2.44 14.96 -5.10
N TRP A 61 -1.87 15.42 -6.23
CA TRP A 61 -0.57 14.97 -6.71
C TRP A 61 0.57 15.36 -5.77
N ALA A 62 0.53 16.57 -5.20
CA ALA A 62 1.48 16.99 -4.18
C ALA A 62 1.41 16.08 -2.94
N GLY A 63 0.20 15.74 -2.49
CA GLY A 63 -0.01 14.76 -1.41
C GLY A 63 0.59 13.38 -1.74
N ALA A 64 0.41 12.90 -2.97
CA ALA A 64 0.99 11.63 -3.41
C ALA A 64 2.52 11.62 -3.39
N VAL A 65 3.17 12.72 -3.81
CA VAL A 65 4.62 12.88 -3.73
C VAL A 65 5.10 12.86 -2.28
N ILE A 66 4.40 13.56 -1.38
CA ILE A 66 4.74 13.60 0.06
C ILE A 66 4.65 12.21 0.69
N ILE A 67 3.56 11.48 0.42
CA ILE A 67 3.38 10.10 0.91
C ILE A 67 4.52 9.20 0.40
N THR A 68 4.84 9.27 -0.89
CA THR A 68 5.89 8.46 -1.51
C THR A 68 7.26 8.74 -0.87
N ALA A 69 7.59 10.01 -0.64
CA ALA A 69 8.82 10.41 0.03
C ALA A 69 8.87 9.89 1.48
N GLY A 70 7.77 10.01 2.24
CA GLY A 70 7.68 9.53 3.61
C GLY A 70 7.87 8.01 3.74
N VAL A 71 7.27 7.23 2.83
CA VAL A 71 7.48 5.77 2.78
C VAL A 71 8.95 5.46 2.47
N PHE A 72 9.53 6.08 1.45
CA PHE A 72 10.92 5.83 1.06
C PHE A 72 11.91 6.09 2.21
N ILE A 73 11.72 7.20 2.93
CA ILE A 73 12.54 7.55 4.11
C ILE A 73 12.37 6.48 5.20
N THR A 74 11.13 6.10 5.51
CA THR A 74 10.83 5.13 6.59
C THR A 74 11.38 3.75 6.27
N THR A 75 11.21 3.26 5.04
CA THR A 75 11.74 1.97 4.60
C THR A 75 13.27 1.95 4.67
N LYS A 76 13.95 3.04 4.27
CA LYS A 76 15.41 3.16 4.38
C LYS A 76 15.89 3.23 5.83
N ALA A 77 15.19 3.96 6.69
CA ALA A 77 15.55 4.04 8.11
C ALA A 77 15.45 2.67 8.79
N GLN A 78 14.44 1.88 8.45
CA GLN A 78 14.25 0.55 9.03
C GLN A 78 15.24 -0.48 8.55
N SER A 79 15.62 -0.42 7.27
CA SER A 79 16.67 -1.30 6.76
C SER A 79 18.03 -1.04 7.40
N GLN A 80 18.26 0.13 8.03
CA GLN A 80 19.48 0.45 8.77
C GLN A 80 19.46 -0.05 10.23
N ILE A 81 18.29 -0.10 10.86
CA ILE A 81 18.14 -0.57 12.25
C ILE A 81 18.43 -2.08 12.34
N THR A 82 18.07 -2.85 11.31
CA THR A 82 18.35 -4.29 11.24
C THR A 82 19.85 -4.62 11.04
N THR A 83 20.68 -3.66 10.59
CA THR A 83 22.07 -3.91 10.19
C THR A 83 23.12 -3.56 11.23
N LYS A 84 22.77 -2.99 12.40
CA LYS A 84 23.77 -2.78 13.47
C LYS A 84 24.09 -4.14 14.13
N PRO A 85 25.31 -4.68 14.00
CA PRO A 85 25.72 -5.82 14.79
C PRO A 85 25.72 -5.38 16.24
N GLN A 86 25.08 -6.18 17.09
CA GLN A 86 25.15 -6.14 18.54
C GLN A 86 26.57 -6.49 18.99
N SER A 87 27.53 -5.59 18.74
CA SER A 87 28.92 -5.67 19.20
C SER A 87 29.18 -4.53 20.18
N GLN A 88 28.33 -4.40 21.20
CA GLN A 88 28.56 -3.49 22.31
C GLN A 88 27.85 -4.01 23.58
N ALA A 89 28.05 -5.29 23.89
CA ALA A 89 27.73 -5.89 25.18
C ALA A 89 28.50 -7.22 25.31
N ALA A 90 29.81 -7.13 25.52
CA ALA A 90 30.65 -8.18 26.10
C ALA A 90 31.79 -7.50 26.86
#